data_AF-A0A538LXQ8-F1
#
_entry.id   AF-A0A538LXQ8-F1
#
_cell.length_a   1.000
_cell.length_b   1.000
_cell.length_c   1.000
_cell.angle_alpha   90.00
_cell.angle_beta   90.00
_cell.angle_gamma   90.00
#
_symmetry.space_group_name_H-M   'P 1'
#
loop_
_entity.id
_entity.type
_entity.pdbx_description
1 polymer ?
#
loop_
_entity_poly.entity_id
_entity_poly.type
_entity_poly.pdbx_seq_one_letter_code
_entity_poly.pdbx_strand_id
1 'polypeptide(L)'
;MSRAGPSAGRRWARRLVRPRPSWRWRALGAGLAAAGSVAGCGGIRAPDLFLVQRTGTVPGARLTLLVNEEGGVRCNGGPTLKLADPQLVEARGIQEDLRDPASKHISLPPGPQPVFSYRVREESGSVSFSDDSSGQPKVFHRLALFVLQTAQRVCHLPI
;
A
#
# COMPACT_ATOMS: atom_id res chain seq x y z
N MET A 1 -2.47 -50.00 43.13
CA MET A 1 -1.30 -50.68 42.54
C MET A 1 -0.93 -49.89 41.28
N SER A 2 -0.22 -48.78 41.42
CA SER A 2 1.25 -48.69 41.46
C SER A 2 1.92 -49.21 40.19
N ARG A 3 2.36 -48.31 39.31
CA ARG A 3 3.80 -48.08 39.06
C ARG A 3 4.03 -46.82 38.22
N ALA A 4 5.01 -46.07 38.68
CA ALA A 4 5.52 -44.84 38.12
C ALA A 4 6.84 -45.08 37.34
N GLY A 5 7.12 -44.20 36.38
CA GLY A 5 8.46 -43.74 35.96
C GLY A 5 9.18 -44.52 34.84
N PRO A 6 10.34 -44.03 34.33
CA PRO A 6 10.81 -42.63 34.32
C PRO A 6 11.60 -42.18 33.04
N SER A 7 11.81 -40.87 32.92
CA SER A 7 13.02 -40.12 32.46
C SER A 7 13.97 -40.64 31.36
N ALA A 8 14.24 -39.80 30.35
CA ALA A 8 15.59 -39.45 29.85
C ALA A 8 15.43 -38.36 28.75
N GLY A 9 15.91 -37.13 28.88
CA GLY A 9 17.26 -36.76 29.27
C GLY A 9 18.19 -36.82 28.06
N ARG A 10 18.10 -35.87 27.12
CA ARG A 10 19.16 -35.67 26.11
C ARG A 10 19.79 -34.30 26.23
N ARG A 11 21.05 -34.37 26.67
CA ARG A 11 21.96 -33.29 26.94
C ARG A 11 22.67 -32.85 25.66
N TRP A 12 22.79 -31.53 25.54
CA TRP A 12 24.01 -30.76 25.25
C TRP A 12 24.76 -30.97 23.93
N ALA A 13 24.83 -29.83 23.23
CA ALA A 13 26.03 -29.19 22.70
C ALA A 13 26.71 -29.83 21.49
N ARG A 14 26.61 -29.12 20.36
CA ARG A 14 27.79 -28.81 19.54
C ARG A 14 27.74 -27.36 19.09
N ARG A 15 28.65 -26.57 19.68
CA ARG A 15 29.12 -25.29 19.16
C ARG A 15 29.60 -25.51 17.73
N LEU A 16 29.08 -24.74 16.80
CA LEU A 16 29.77 -24.45 15.55
C LEU A 16 30.02 -22.94 15.52
N VAL A 17 31.17 -22.59 16.08
CA VAL A 17 31.83 -21.30 15.93
C VAL A 17 32.09 -21.12 14.44
N ARG A 18 31.35 -20.22 13.78
CA ARG A 18 31.65 -19.81 12.41
C ARG A 18 32.83 -18.83 12.42
N PRO A 19 33.82 -19.02 11.54
CA PRO A 19 35.04 -18.22 11.52
C PRO A 19 34.77 -16.78 11.05
N ARG A 20 35.51 -15.84 11.65
CA ARG A 20 35.55 -14.42 11.32
C ARG A 20 36.30 -14.20 10.00
N PRO A 21 35.73 -13.53 8.99
CA PRO A 21 36.52 -13.08 7.85
C PRO A 21 37.36 -11.87 8.27
N SER A 22 38.66 -12.09 8.38
CA SER A 22 39.70 -11.09 8.62
C SER A 22 39.93 -10.25 7.36
N TRP A 23 39.16 -9.18 7.20
CA TRP A 23 39.45 -8.17 6.18
C TRP A 23 40.47 -7.17 6.73
N ARG A 24 41.74 -7.58 6.77
CA ARG A 24 42.88 -6.67 6.97
C ARG A 24 43.36 -6.20 5.61
N TRP A 25 42.88 -5.05 5.17
CA TRP A 25 43.55 -4.26 4.13
C TRP A 25 44.10 -3.01 4.80
N ARG A 26 45.42 -2.86 4.65
CA ARG A 26 46.24 -1.80 5.23
C ARG A 26 46.09 -0.52 4.41
N ALA A 27 45.85 0.57 5.14
CA ALA A 27 46.52 1.88 5.10
C ALA A 27 46.82 2.63 3.78
N LEU A 28 46.40 3.91 3.80
CA LEU A 28 47.08 5.13 3.33
C LEU A 28 47.27 5.36 1.81
N GLY A 29 46.42 6.24 1.27
CA GLY A 29 46.66 6.98 0.04
C GLY A 29 45.83 8.27 0.03
N ALA A 30 46.48 9.40 0.29
CA ALA A 30 45.90 10.73 0.15
C ALA A 30 45.67 11.05 -1.34
N GLY A 31 44.42 11.34 -1.71
CA GLY A 31 44.04 11.84 -3.03
C GLY A 31 42.93 12.85 -2.86
N LEU A 32 43.16 14.09 -3.28
CA LEU A 32 42.24 15.22 -3.20
C LEU A 32 40.84 14.85 -3.69
N ALA A 33 39.87 14.92 -2.79
CA ALA A 33 38.45 14.82 -3.10
C ALA A 33 37.97 16.11 -3.77
N ALA A 34 37.89 16.11 -5.11
CA ALA A 34 37.02 17.04 -5.82
C ALA A 34 35.60 16.49 -5.78
N ALA A 35 34.89 16.76 -4.68
CA ALA A 35 33.49 16.45 -4.50
C ALA A 35 32.62 17.39 -5.36
N GLY A 36 32.45 17.05 -6.63
CA GLY A 36 31.42 17.61 -7.50
C GLY A 36 30.11 16.86 -7.30
N SER A 37 29.48 17.03 -6.15
CA SER A 37 28.13 16.51 -5.91
C SER A 37 27.16 17.28 -6.80
N VAL A 38 26.82 16.73 -7.96
CA VAL A 38 25.62 17.16 -8.70
C VAL A 38 24.43 16.67 -7.88
N ALA A 39 24.13 17.38 -6.80
CA ALA A 39 22.85 17.27 -6.11
C ALA A 39 21.81 17.86 -7.06
N GLY A 40 21.38 17.07 -8.04
CA GLY A 40 20.08 17.31 -8.65
C GLY A 40 19.09 17.33 -7.51
N CYS A 41 18.52 18.51 -7.22
CA CYS A 41 17.51 18.70 -6.21
C CYS A 41 16.45 17.61 -6.41
N GLY A 42 16.38 16.66 -5.47
CA GLY A 42 15.46 15.53 -5.54
C GLY A 42 14.06 16.07 -5.77
N GLY A 43 13.46 15.68 -6.89
CA GLY A 43 12.16 16.21 -7.32
C GLY A 43 11.14 16.13 -6.18
N ILE A 44 10.59 17.28 -5.81
CA ILE A 44 9.52 17.37 -4.83
C ILE A 44 8.37 16.51 -5.35
N ARG A 45 7.99 15.50 -4.59
CA ARG A 45 6.83 14.66 -4.90
C ARG A 45 5.65 15.19 -4.12
N ALA A 46 4.55 15.43 -4.82
CA ALA A 46 3.28 15.69 -4.19
C ALA A 46 2.93 14.56 -3.20
N PRO A 47 2.37 14.89 -2.03
CA PRO A 47 1.86 13.87 -1.12
C PRO A 47 0.70 13.09 -1.77
N ASP A 48 0.57 11.83 -1.36
CA ASP A 48 -0.50 10.96 -1.82
C ASP A 48 -1.80 11.27 -1.07
N LEU A 49 -2.92 11.41 -1.77
CA LEU A 49 -4.25 11.50 -1.17
C LEU A 49 -4.64 10.14 -0.59
N PHE A 50 -4.62 9.11 -1.44
CA PHE A 50 -4.91 7.74 -1.03
C PHE A 50 -4.41 6.71 -2.04
N LEU A 51 -4.22 5.50 -1.53
CA LEU A 51 -3.95 4.27 -2.27
C LEU A 51 -5.16 3.34 -2.15
N VAL A 52 -5.75 2.96 -3.29
CA VAL A 52 -6.83 1.97 -3.37
C VAL A 52 -6.29 0.68 -3.96
N GLN A 53 -6.59 -0.43 -3.31
CA GLN A 53 -6.49 -1.78 -3.87
C GLN A 53 -7.92 -2.30 -4.08
N ARG A 54 -8.28 -2.53 -5.33
CA ARG A 54 -9.54 -3.16 -5.73
C ARG A 54 -9.27 -4.58 -6.22
N THR A 55 -10.09 -5.52 -5.79
CA THR A 55 -10.13 -6.91 -6.28
C THR A 55 -11.55 -7.27 -6.68
N GLY A 56 -11.71 -8.31 -7.50
CA GLY A 56 -13.01 -8.83 -7.89
C GLY A 56 -12.85 -10.01 -8.87
N THR A 57 -13.97 -10.50 -9.39
CA THR A 57 -14.04 -11.72 -10.20
C THR A 57 -14.14 -11.47 -11.71
N VAL A 58 -14.41 -10.23 -12.13
CA VAL A 58 -14.56 -9.85 -13.55
C VAL A 58 -13.23 -9.43 -14.19
N PRO A 59 -13.12 -9.44 -15.54
CA PRO A 59 -11.97 -8.86 -16.24
C PRO A 59 -11.67 -7.43 -15.76
N GLY A 60 -10.38 -7.10 -15.60
CA GLY A 60 -9.91 -5.80 -15.09
C GLY A 60 -10.38 -5.43 -13.67
N ALA A 61 -10.92 -6.36 -12.89
CA ALA A 61 -11.32 -6.11 -11.51
C ALA A 61 -10.14 -5.73 -10.61
N ARG A 62 -8.96 -6.29 -10.86
CA ARG A 62 -7.74 -6.01 -10.08
C ARG A 62 -7.17 -4.65 -10.47
N LEU A 63 -7.10 -3.75 -9.49
CA LEU A 63 -6.54 -2.42 -9.66
C LEU A 63 -5.82 -1.99 -8.39
N THR A 64 -4.59 -1.51 -8.52
CA THR A 64 -3.90 -0.68 -7.53
C THR A 64 -3.89 0.76 -8.05
N LEU A 65 -4.64 1.66 -7.42
CA LEU A 65 -4.78 3.05 -7.81
C LEU A 65 -4.15 3.95 -6.75
N LEU A 66 -3.08 4.65 -7.11
CA LEU A 66 -2.50 5.71 -6.27
C LEU A 66 -2.94 7.06 -6.83
N VAL A 67 -3.44 7.95 -5.97
CA VAL A 67 -3.83 9.32 -6.34
C VAL A 67 -3.07 10.29 -5.43
N ASN A 68 -2.48 11.34 -6.01
CA ASN A 68 -1.76 12.37 -5.26
C ASN A 68 -2.46 13.73 -5.26
N GLU A 69 -2.00 14.65 -4.42
CA GLU A 69 -2.62 15.97 -4.24
C GLU A 69 -2.58 16.85 -5.48
N GLU A 70 -1.67 16.59 -6.42
CA GLU A 70 -1.61 17.30 -7.70
C GLU A 70 -2.50 16.65 -8.77
N GLY A 71 -3.24 15.59 -8.45
CA GLY A 71 -4.08 14.86 -9.41
C GLY A 71 -3.31 13.91 -10.33
N GLY A 72 -2.07 13.61 -9.99
CA GLY A 72 -1.33 12.49 -10.55
C GLY A 72 -1.93 11.17 -10.11
N VAL A 73 -2.11 10.25 -11.06
CA VAL A 73 -2.69 8.93 -10.84
C VAL A 73 -1.77 7.85 -11.37
N ARG A 74 -1.51 6.81 -10.57
CA ARG A 74 -0.78 5.62 -11.04
C ARG A 74 -1.67 4.40 -10.94
N CYS A 75 -1.85 3.73 -12.06
CA CYS A 75 -2.64 2.50 -12.16
C CYS A 75 -1.68 1.30 -12.24
N ASN A 76 -1.84 0.33 -11.34
CA ASN A 76 -1.07 -0.92 -11.32
C ASN A 76 0.46 -0.72 -11.34
N GLY A 77 0.95 0.34 -10.71
CA GLY A 77 2.38 0.69 -10.69
C GLY A 77 2.92 1.32 -11.98
N GLY A 78 2.06 1.54 -12.98
CA GLY A 78 2.40 2.14 -14.27
C GLY A 78 2.79 3.63 -14.20
N PRO A 79 2.86 4.30 -15.37
CA PRO A 79 3.21 5.71 -15.46
C PRO A 79 2.19 6.59 -14.73
N THR A 80 2.62 7.78 -14.34
CA THR A 80 1.72 8.80 -13.79
C THR A 80 0.87 9.39 -14.91
N LEU A 81 -0.44 9.21 -14.79
CA LEU A 81 -1.48 9.82 -15.60
C LEU A 81 -2.07 11.01 -14.85
N LYS A 82 -2.92 11.80 -15.52
CA LYS A 82 -3.48 13.03 -14.94
C LYS A 82 -5.00 12.95 -14.86
N LEU A 83 -5.54 13.31 -13.70
CA LEU A 83 -6.97 13.57 -13.52
C LEU A 83 -7.36 14.89 -14.16
N ALA A 84 -8.58 14.98 -14.68
CA ALA A 84 -9.18 16.27 -14.99
C ALA A 84 -9.46 17.05 -13.69
N ASP A 85 -9.43 18.39 -13.74
CA ASP A 85 -9.61 19.23 -12.55
C ASP A 85 -10.86 18.88 -11.72
N PRO A 86 -12.05 18.62 -12.31
CA PRO A 86 -13.21 18.22 -11.52
C PRO A 86 -13.01 16.90 -10.76
N GLN A 87 -12.27 15.95 -11.34
CA GLN A 87 -11.98 14.67 -10.69
C GLN A 87 -10.95 14.82 -9.56
N LEU A 88 -10.01 15.75 -9.67
CA LEU A 88 -9.09 16.08 -8.57
C LEU A 88 -9.83 16.71 -7.39
N VAL A 89 -10.77 17.63 -7.66
CA VAL A 89 -11.64 18.19 -6.61
C VAL A 89 -12.45 17.10 -5.93
N GLU A 90 -13.02 16.16 -6.70
CA GLU A 90 -13.74 15.01 -6.15
C GLU A 90 -12.82 14.13 -5.29
N ALA A 91 -11.60 13.83 -5.75
CA ALA A 91 -10.64 13.01 -5.00
C ALA A 91 -10.29 13.65 -3.65
N ARG A 92 -10.03 14.97 -3.61
CA ARG A 92 -9.77 15.69 -2.36
C ARG A 92 -10.97 15.67 -1.42
N GLY A 93 -12.18 15.85 -1.95
CA GLY A 93 -13.41 15.74 -1.16
C GLY A 93 -13.63 14.34 -0.59
N ILE A 94 -13.32 13.29 -1.35
CA ILE A 94 -13.36 11.90 -0.87
C ILE A 94 -12.33 11.69 0.24
N GLN A 95 -11.10 12.19 0.09
CA GLN A 95 -10.06 12.07 1.11
C GLN A 95 -10.47 12.75 2.43
N GLU A 96 -11.05 13.94 2.37
CA GLU A 96 -11.55 14.62 3.58
C GLU A 96 -12.68 13.82 4.26
N ASP A 97 -13.64 13.31 3.47
CA ASP A 97 -14.74 12.48 3.98
C ASP A 97 -14.27 11.09 4.49
N LEU A 98 -13.11 10.59 4.02
CA LEU A 98 -12.51 9.32 4.44
C LEU A 98 -11.76 9.43 5.77
N ARG A 99 -11.34 10.62 6.18
CA ARG A 99 -10.48 10.85 7.35
C ARG A 99 -11.02 10.22 8.63
N ASP A 100 -12.29 10.49 8.94
CA ASP A 100 -12.94 9.93 10.13
C ASP A 100 -13.04 8.38 10.09
N PRO A 101 -13.63 7.75 9.06
CA PRO A 101 -13.70 6.29 9.01
C PRO A 101 -12.32 5.60 8.88
N ALA A 102 -11.35 6.22 8.21
CA ALA A 102 -9.99 5.69 8.08
C ALA A 102 -9.23 5.72 9.41
N SER A 103 -9.34 6.81 10.18
CA SER A 103 -8.74 6.92 11.51
C SER A 103 -9.30 5.89 12.50
N LYS A 104 -10.56 5.48 12.31
CA LYS A 104 -11.23 4.42 13.08
C LYS A 104 -10.96 3.02 12.54
N HIS A 105 -10.18 2.90 11.47
CA HIS A 105 -9.89 1.66 10.76
C HIS A 105 -11.13 0.85 10.38
N ILE A 106 -12.19 1.53 9.90
CA ILE A 106 -13.47 0.89 9.59
C ILE A 106 -13.28 -0.21 8.54
N SER A 107 -13.68 -1.43 8.91
CA SER A 107 -13.70 -2.59 8.03
C SER A 107 -15.11 -3.18 8.01
N LEU A 108 -15.76 -3.13 6.86
CA LEU A 108 -17.07 -3.73 6.63
C LEU A 108 -16.90 -5.10 5.96
N PRO A 109 -17.59 -6.15 6.44
CA PRO A 109 -17.56 -7.44 5.77
C PRO A 109 -18.24 -7.34 4.40
N PRO A 110 -17.84 -8.19 3.43
CA PRO A 110 -18.59 -8.32 2.18
C PRO A 110 -20.02 -8.77 2.45
N GLY A 111 -20.95 -8.36 1.59
CA GLY A 111 -22.29 -8.90 1.56
C GLY A 111 -22.35 -10.28 0.88
N PRO A 112 -23.56 -10.74 0.51
CA PRO A 112 -23.74 -12.07 -0.07
C PRO A 112 -23.08 -12.26 -1.44
N GLN A 113 -22.92 -11.20 -2.23
CA GLN A 113 -22.52 -11.27 -3.65
C GLN A 113 -21.67 -10.05 -4.06
N PRO A 114 -20.48 -9.84 -3.47
CA PRO A 114 -19.62 -8.72 -3.83
C PRO A 114 -19.05 -8.91 -5.24
N VAL A 115 -19.13 -7.88 -6.09
CA VAL A 115 -18.40 -7.85 -7.37
C VAL A 115 -17.01 -7.30 -7.14
N PHE A 116 -16.90 -6.26 -6.30
CA PHE A 116 -15.63 -5.60 -6.00
C PHE A 116 -15.41 -5.45 -4.49
N SER A 117 -14.20 -5.79 -4.06
CA SER A 117 -13.70 -5.48 -2.72
C SER A 117 -12.62 -4.42 -2.79
N TYR A 118 -12.65 -3.50 -1.84
CA TYR A 118 -11.78 -2.33 -1.77
C TYR A 118 -11.01 -2.34 -0.45
N ARG A 119 -9.72 -2.02 -0.53
CA ARG A 119 -8.88 -1.65 0.59
C ARG A 119 -8.25 -0.30 0.29
N VAL A 120 -8.48 0.67 1.15
CA VAL A 120 -8.08 2.05 0.98
C VAL A 120 -7.11 2.40 2.10
N ARG A 121 -6.01 3.06 1.74
CA ARG A 121 -5.05 3.59 2.69
C ARG A 121 -4.85 5.06 2.39
N GLU A 122 -4.80 5.86 3.43
CA GLU A 122 -4.47 7.27 3.40
C GLU A 122 -3.66 7.62 4.66
N GLU A 123 -3.30 8.88 4.84
CA GLU A 123 -2.51 9.33 5.98
C GLU A 123 -3.16 8.96 7.33
N SER A 124 -4.47 9.16 7.47
CA SER A 124 -5.22 8.93 8.71
C SER A 124 -5.29 7.47 9.13
N GLY A 125 -5.16 6.53 8.19
CA GLY A 125 -5.40 5.12 8.44
C GLY A 125 -5.89 4.37 7.21
N SER A 126 -6.84 3.46 7.41
CA SER A 126 -7.28 2.56 6.34
C SER A 126 -8.71 2.11 6.49
N VAL A 127 -9.42 1.95 5.39
CA VAL A 127 -10.74 1.30 5.38
C VAL A 127 -10.75 0.09 4.45
N SER A 128 -11.62 -0.88 4.74
CA SER A 128 -11.93 -1.97 3.81
C SER A 128 -13.41 -2.24 3.75
N PHE A 129 -13.94 -2.45 2.55
CA PHE A 129 -15.36 -2.71 2.30
C PHE A 129 -15.52 -3.40 0.95
N SER A 130 -16.70 -3.94 0.68
CA SER A 130 -17.10 -4.38 -0.66
C SER A 130 -18.28 -3.55 -1.15
N ASP A 131 -18.51 -3.55 -2.45
CA ASP A 131 -19.60 -2.80 -3.10
C ASP A 131 -20.98 -3.12 -2.52
N ASP A 132 -21.19 -4.34 -2.02
CA ASP A 132 -22.42 -4.80 -1.38
C ASP A 132 -22.38 -4.85 0.16
N SER A 133 -21.32 -4.30 0.81
CA SER A 133 -21.23 -4.26 2.27
C SER A 133 -22.44 -3.54 2.88
N SER A 134 -22.97 -4.06 3.98
CA SER A 134 -24.08 -3.42 4.71
C SER A 134 -23.59 -2.22 5.53
N GLY A 135 -24.44 -1.21 5.69
CA GLY A 135 -24.14 -0.03 6.52
C GLY A 135 -23.04 0.89 5.99
N GLN A 136 -22.76 0.85 4.68
CA GLN A 136 -21.75 1.70 4.05
C GLN A 136 -22.06 3.20 4.23
N PRO A 137 -21.11 4.00 4.74
CA PRO A 137 -21.17 5.45 4.66
C PRO A 137 -21.18 5.93 3.20
N LYS A 138 -21.78 7.10 2.95
CA LYS A 138 -21.89 7.68 1.59
C LYS A 138 -20.54 7.80 0.86
N VAL A 139 -19.46 8.08 1.59
CA VAL A 139 -18.11 8.22 1.03
C VAL A 139 -17.60 6.92 0.39
N PHE A 140 -17.99 5.74 0.88
CA PHE A 140 -17.55 4.47 0.31
C PHE A 140 -18.17 4.24 -1.07
N HIS A 141 -19.45 4.58 -1.25
CA HIS A 141 -20.11 4.54 -2.55
C HIS A 141 -19.50 5.56 -3.52
N ARG A 142 -19.22 6.79 -3.05
CA ARG A 142 -18.58 7.82 -3.87
C ARG A 142 -17.17 7.39 -4.31
N LEU A 143 -16.38 6.83 -3.40
CA LEU A 143 -15.06 6.28 -3.71
C LEU A 143 -15.14 5.15 -4.73
N ALA A 144 -16.05 4.19 -4.56
CA ALA A 144 -16.21 3.07 -5.50
C ALA A 144 -16.53 3.58 -6.92
N LEU A 145 -17.42 4.57 -7.03
CA LEU A 145 -17.74 5.21 -8.31
C LEU A 145 -16.53 5.94 -8.91
N PHE A 146 -15.82 6.73 -8.11
CA PHE A 146 -14.60 7.42 -8.54
C PHE A 146 -13.54 6.44 -9.06
N VAL A 147 -13.31 5.33 -8.35
CA VAL A 147 -12.36 4.29 -8.73
C VAL A 147 -12.79 3.63 -10.05
N LEU A 148 -14.07 3.32 -10.22
CA LEU A 148 -14.61 2.74 -11.46
C LEU A 148 -14.40 3.69 -12.65
N GLN A 149 -14.77 4.97 -12.51
CA GLN A 149 -14.64 5.96 -13.57
C GLN A 149 -13.17 6.23 -13.93
N THR A 150 -12.30 6.32 -12.93
CA THR A 150 -10.85 6.50 -13.14
C THR A 150 -10.25 5.29 -13.83
N ALA A 151 -10.66 4.07 -13.44
CA ALA A 151 -10.23 2.83 -14.09
C ALA A 151 -10.58 2.81 -15.58
N GLN A 152 -11.79 3.23 -15.95
CA GLN A 152 -12.27 3.27 -17.33
C GLN A 152 -11.58 4.36 -18.16
N ARG A 153 -11.63 5.60 -17.66
CA ARG A 153 -11.32 6.80 -18.46
C ARG A 153 -9.84 7.15 -18.45
N VAL A 154 -9.16 6.87 -17.35
CA VAL A 154 -7.75 7.23 -17.15
C VAL A 154 -6.88 5.99 -17.29
N CYS A 155 -7.19 4.91 -16.57
CA CYS A 155 -6.38 3.69 -16.62
C CYS A 155 -6.66 2.79 -17.85
N HIS A 156 -7.72 3.08 -18.63
CA HIS A 156 -8.15 2.29 -19.79
C HIS A 156 -8.30 0.78 -19.52
N LEU A 157 -8.77 0.42 -18.32
CA LEU A 157 -8.99 -0.98 -17.97
C LEU A 157 -10.29 -1.49 -18.59
N PRO A 158 -10.28 -2.71 -19.17
CA PRO A 158 -11.51 -3.39 -19.56
C PRO A 158 -12.26 -3.82 -18.30
N ILE A 159 -13.57 -3.64 -18.27
CA ILE A 159 -14.45 -4.05 -17.16
C ILE A 159 -15.70 -4.70 -17.75
#